data_AF-A0A839XQJ1-F1
#
_entry.id   AF-A0A839XQJ1-F1
#
_cell.length_a   1.000
_cell.length_b   1.000
_cell.length_c   1.000
_cell.angle_alpha   90.00
_cell.angle_beta   90.00
_cell.angle_gamma   90.00
#
_symmetry.space_group_name_H-M   'P 1'
#
loop_
_entity.id
_entity.type
_entity.pdbx_description
1 polymer ?
#
loop_
_entity_poly.entity_id
_entity_poly.type
_entity_poly.pdbx_seq_one_letter_code
_entity_poly.pdbx_strand_id
1 'polypeptide(L)'
;MWNSLAFRLWRAAYLRAVSSAFATVPLYRETWALHGRTDPVLVPGKTGSNGGALPADEVHRRLVDTAPLAGGSTEPDPARGLAGLLTRATHRPSHRLVVIVDSDVTRPPTGLPRGSRGCVLHPDAATAAGDEPVIREVVDTLRRGERVLTVGEGKDLDALTAALPAQLPPPDRVPHHRIDRPGTGPFGLLHDPLLGYLGVLRECGRLHVDHWHVYVRETAGGLAFTVLDRTSPRLVDVLIGGGVPGEVHACPKHGSPVIET
;
A
#
# COMPACT_ATOMS: atom_id res chain seq x y z
N MET A 1 -21.25 12.75 11.12
CA MET A 1 -22.20 11.99 10.28
C MET A 1 -21.64 11.88 8.86
N TRP A 2 -21.03 10.76 8.50
CA TRP A 2 -20.54 10.46 7.14
C TRP A 2 -21.70 9.99 6.25
N ASN A 3 -22.31 10.90 5.49
CA ASN A 3 -23.48 10.60 4.64
C ASN A 3 -23.23 10.89 3.16
N SER A 4 -21.98 10.86 2.70
CA SER A 4 -21.68 11.04 1.28
C SER A 4 -21.97 9.75 0.49
N LEU A 5 -22.50 9.91 -0.73
CA LEU A 5 -22.67 8.80 -1.69
C LEU A 5 -21.37 8.01 -1.87
N ALA A 6 -20.23 8.69 -1.85
CA ALA A 6 -18.90 8.09 -1.93
C ALA A 6 -18.65 7.05 -0.83
N PHE A 7 -19.06 7.32 0.42
CA PHE A 7 -18.91 6.35 1.51
C PHE A 7 -19.75 5.09 1.29
N ARG A 8 -21.00 5.26 0.82
CA ARG A 8 -21.87 4.12 0.53
C ARG A 8 -21.30 3.25 -0.58
N LEU A 9 -20.75 3.87 -1.63
CA LEU A 9 -20.08 3.17 -2.72
C LEU A 9 -18.80 2.45 -2.26
N TRP A 10 -18.00 3.10 -1.41
CA TRP A 10 -16.80 2.52 -0.81
C TRP A 10 -17.13 1.30 0.05
N ARG A 11 -18.14 1.40 0.91
CA ARG A 11 -18.66 0.29 1.71
C ARG A 11 -19.26 -0.82 0.86
N ALA A 12 -19.98 -0.48 -0.21
CA ALA A 12 -20.51 -1.49 -1.14
C ALA A 12 -19.38 -2.24 -1.88
N ALA A 13 -18.33 -1.54 -2.29
CA ALA A 13 -17.13 -2.17 -2.87
C ALA A 13 -16.48 -3.15 -1.89
N TYR A 14 -16.32 -2.72 -0.64
CA TYR A 14 -15.85 -3.59 0.45
C TYR A 14 -16.71 -4.83 0.62
N LEU A 15 -18.03 -4.68 0.78
CA LEU A 15 -18.94 -5.81 0.95
C LEU A 15 -18.86 -6.79 -0.22
N ARG A 16 -18.71 -6.31 -1.46
CA ARG A 16 -18.50 -7.17 -2.63
C ARG A 16 -17.17 -7.92 -2.57
N ALA A 17 -16.07 -7.24 -2.22
CA ALA A 17 -14.76 -7.86 -2.08
C ALA A 17 -14.77 -8.97 -1.01
N VAL A 18 -15.36 -8.68 0.16
CA VAL A 18 -15.50 -9.60 1.30
C VAL A 18 -16.38 -10.80 0.94
N SER A 19 -17.57 -10.56 0.36
CA SER A 19 -18.47 -11.64 -0.07
C SER A 19 -17.78 -12.57 -1.07
N SER A 20 -17.10 -11.98 -2.04
CA SER A 20 -16.45 -12.75 -3.09
C SER A 20 -15.23 -13.50 -2.54
N ALA A 21 -14.44 -12.90 -1.64
CA ALA A 21 -13.36 -13.61 -0.96
C ALA A 21 -13.89 -14.79 -0.13
N PHE A 22 -14.96 -14.61 0.64
CA PHE A 22 -15.59 -15.71 1.38
C PHE A 22 -16.05 -16.86 0.47
N ALA A 23 -16.64 -16.52 -0.68
CA ALA A 23 -17.14 -17.52 -1.62
C ALA A 23 -16.01 -18.29 -2.33
N THR A 24 -14.86 -17.66 -2.55
CA THR A 24 -13.83 -18.21 -3.46
C THR A 24 -12.50 -18.51 -2.83
N VAL A 25 -12.20 -18.07 -1.60
CA VAL A 25 -10.85 -18.14 -1.02
C VAL A 25 -10.85 -19.07 0.21
N PRO A 26 -10.04 -20.16 0.20
CA PRO A 26 -10.01 -21.14 1.29
C PRO A 26 -9.79 -20.53 2.68
N LEU A 27 -8.80 -19.64 2.84
CA LEU A 27 -8.46 -19.04 4.13
C LEU A 27 -9.68 -18.39 4.80
N TYR A 28 -10.34 -17.49 4.08
CA TYR A 28 -11.48 -16.74 4.65
C TYR A 28 -12.68 -17.63 4.88
N ARG A 29 -12.93 -18.60 3.99
CA ARG A 29 -14.03 -19.55 4.17
C ARG A 29 -13.84 -20.38 5.44
N GLU A 30 -12.64 -20.91 5.66
CA GLU A 30 -12.32 -21.71 6.83
C GLU A 30 -12.38 -20.87 8.11
N THR A 31 -11.63 -19.76 8.16
CA THR A 31 -11.53 -18.97 9.39
C THR A 31 -12.87 -18.36 9.78
N TRP A 32 -13.67 -17.89 8.82
CA TRP A 32 -14.98 -17.32 9.13
C TRP A 32 -16.02 -18.39 9.46
N ALA A 33 -15.97 -19.58 8.83
CA ALA A 33 -16.81 -20.70 9.24
C ALA A 33 -16.52 -21.14 10.70
N LEU A 34 -15.25 -21.19 11.09
CA LEU A 34 -14.84 -21.52 12.47
C LEU A 34 -15.37 -20.52 13.50
N HIS A 35 -15.55 -19.26 13.10
CA HIS A 35 -16.12 -18.22 13.95
C HIS A 35 -17.64 -18.04 13.77
N GLY A 36 -18.31 -18.93 13.04
CA GLY A 36 -19.76 -18.96 12.86
C GLY A 36 -20.31 -17.84 11.97
N ARG A 37 -19.49 -17.34 11.03
CA ARG A 37 -19.86 -16.31 10.05
C ARG A 37 -20.11 -16.98 8.69
N THR A 38 -21.34 -16.92 8.22
CA THR A 38 -21.80 -17.58 6.97
C THR A 38 -22.03 -16.61 5.80
N ASP A 39 -21.91 -15.29 6.01
CA ASP A 39 -22.06 -14.20 5.03
C ASP A 39 -21.13 -13.02 5.45
N PRO A 40 -20.81 -11.98 4.63
CA PRO A 40 -19.93 -10.90 5.08
C PRO A 40 -20.58 -10.06 6.20
N VAL A 41 -21.85 -10.31 6.52
CA VAL A 41 -22.56 -9.70 7.63
C VAL A 41 -22.18 -10.42 8.93
N LEU A 42 -21.82 -9.64 9.95
CA LEU A 42 -21.63 -10.16 11.31
C LEU A 42 -22.92 -10.85 11.74
N VAL A 43 -22.85 -12.15 12.05
CA VAL A 43 -23.96 -12.85 12.68
C VAL A 43 -24.12 -12.27 14.08
N PRO A 44 -25.29 -11.76 14.48
CA PRO A 44 -25.50 -11.23 15.83
C PRO A 44 -25.02 -12.24 16.90
N GLY A 45 -24.15 -11.79 17.80
CA GLY A 45 -23.55 -12.64 18.85
C GLY A 45 -22.35 -13.50 18.43
N LYS A 46 -21.95 -13.48 17.15
CA LYS A 46 -20.76 -14.18 16.63
C LYS A 46 -19.91 -13.24 15.76
N THR A 47 -19.00 -12.53 16.41
CA THR A 47 -18.11 -11.56 15.77
C THR A 47 -16.77 -12.14 15.33
N GLY A 48 -16.41 -13.33 15.81
CA GLY A 48 -15.05 -13.88 15.69
C GLY A 48 -14.03 -13.06 16.50
N SER A 49 -12.79 -13.52 16.57
CA SER A 49 -11.67 -12.70 17.07
C SER A 49 -11.50 -11.47 16.17
N ASN A 50 -11.20 -10.31 16.77
CA ASN A 50 -10.91 -9.05 16.06
C ASN A 50 -11.96 -8.65 15.00
N GLY A 51 -13.25 -8.97 15.22
CA GLY A 51 -14.31 -8.69 14.25
C GLY A 51 -14.13 -9.42 12.91
N GLY A 52 -13.46 -10.56 12.91
CA GLY A 52 -13.16 -11.40 11.75
C GLY A 52 -11.93 -10.99 10.95
N ALA A 53 -11.18 -9.98 11.41
CA ALA A 53 -9.93 -9.57 10.79
C ALA A 53 -8.77 -10.48 11.18
N LEU A 54 -7.83 -10.70 10.26
CA LEU A 54 -6.68 -11.60 10.42
C LEU A 54 -5.37 -10.82 10.54
N PRO A 55 -4.47 -11.19 11.46
CA PRO A 55 -3.11 -10.63 11.49
C PRO A 55 -2.38 -10.84 10.16
N ALA A 56 -1.64 -9.82 9.70
CA ALA A 56 -0.86 -9.89 8.47
C ALA A 56 0.09 -11.10 8.44
N ASP A 57 0.73 -11.45 9.56
CA ASP A 57 1.61 -12.62 9.65
C ASP A 57 0.88 -13.94 9.42
N GLU A 58 -0.37 -14.06 9.86
CA GLU A 58 -1.19 -15.25 9.62
C GLU A 58 -1.56 -15.36 8.14
N VAL A 59 -1.99 -14.24 7.54
CA VAL A 59 -2.28 -14.16 6.10
C VAL A 59 -1.02 -14.48 5.30
N HIS A 60 0.15 -13.97 5.71
CA HIS A 60 1.43 -14.21 5.06
C HIS A 60 1.82 -15.70 5.10
N ARG A 61 1.72 -16.35 6.27
CA ARG A 61 1.98 -17.80 6.41
C ARG A 61 1.04 -18.65 5.57
N ARG A 62 -0.16 -18.16 5.27
CA ARG A 62 -1.20 -18.85 4.50
C ARG A 62 -1.45 -18.20 3.14
N LEU A 63 -0.43 -17.56 2.53
CA LEU A 63 -0.59 -16.86 1.25
C LEU A 63 -1.19 -17.72 0.15
N VAL A 64 -0.84 -19.00 0.09
CA VAL A 64 -1.41 -19.93 -0.89
C VAL A 64 -2.93 -20.04 -0.75
N ASP A 65 -3.43 -20.02 0.49
CA ASP A 65 -4.86 -20.11 0.81
C ASP A 65 -5.61 -18.78 0.58
N THR A 66 -4.90 -17.71 0.21
CA THR A 66 -5.49 -16.40 -0.16
C THR A 66 -5.79 -16.29 -1.65
N ALA A 67 -5.31 -17.23 -2.47
CA ALA A 67 -5.68 -17.31 -3.88
C ALA A 67 -7.10 -17.88 -4.04
N PRO A 68 -7.89 -17.40 -5.02
CA PRO A 68 -9.18 -17.99 -5.32
C PRO A 68 -9.06 -19.47 -5.75
N LEU A 69 -10.08 -20.27 -5.45
CA LEU A 69 -10.21 -21.68 -5.88
C LEU A 69 -10.16 -21.86 -7.40
N ALA A 70 -10.54 -20.84 -8.16
CA ALA A 70 -10.42 -20.83 -9.63
C ALA A 70 -8.97 -20.65 -10.12
N GLY A 71 -8.01 -20.50 -9.21
CA GLY A 71 -6.62 -20.18 -9.50
C GLY A 71 -6.32 -18.69 -9.46
N GLY A 72 -5.02 -18.36 -9.45
CA GLY A 72 -4.51 -16.99 -9.43
C GLY A 72 -3.09 -16.93 -8.86
N SER A 73 -2.48 -15.75 -8.92
CA SER A 73 -1.17 -15.53 -8.27
C SER A 73 -1.31 -15.64 -6.75
N THR A 74 -0.35 -16.27 -6.09
CA THR A 74 -0.21 -16.29 -4.63
C THR A 74 0.81 -15.26 -4.14
N GLU A 75 1.49 -14.58 -5.06
CA GLU A 75 2.55 -13.63 -4.74
C GLU A 75 1.96 -12.25 -4.43
N PRO A 76 2.32 -11.65 -3.28
CA PRO A 76 2.10 -10.24 -3.02
C PRO A 76 2.72 -9.34 -4.10
N ASP A 77 2.15 -8.15 -4.25
CA ASP A 77 2.69 -7.09 -5.10
C ASP A 77 2.93 -5.87 -4.20
N PRO A 78 4.11 -5.78 -3.59
CA PRO A 78 4.49 -4.67 -2.72
C PRO A 78 4.48 -3.30 -3.42
N ALA A 79 4.58 -3.25 -4.76
CA ALA A 79 4.58 -2.01 -5.52
C ALA A 79 3.16 -1.55 -5.92
N ARG A 80 2.14 -2.36 -5.63
CA ARG A 80 0.74 -2.12 -6.01
C ARG A 80 0.25 -0.78 -5.49
N GLY A 81 -0.50 -0.05 -6.32
CA GLY A 81 -1.18 1.19 -5.93
C GLY A 81 -0.29 2.43 -5.96
N LEU A 82 1.03 2.27 -6.13
CA LEU A 82 1.96 3.40 -6.14
C LEU A 82 1.56 4.45 -7.18
N ALA A 83 1.35 4.05 -8.43
CA ALA A 83 1.10 4.97 -9.54
C ALA A 83 -0.11 5.90 -9.30
N GLY A 84 -1.19 5.38 -8.74
CA GLY A 84 -2.38 6.17 -8.42
C GLY A 84 -2.13 7.22 -7.32
N LEU A 85 -1.22 6.91 -6.41
CA LEU A 85 -0.84 7.77 -5.28
C LEU A 85 0.23 8.81 -5.62
N LEU A 86 1.11 8.54 -6.60
CA LEU A 86 2.17 9.47 -6.99
C LEU A 86 1.65 10.86 -7.38
N THR A 87 0.50 10.92 -8.04
CA THR A 87 -0.15 12.20 -8.42
C THR A 87 -0.59 13.04 -7.22
N ARG A 88 -0.79 12.40 -6.05
CA ARG A 88 -1.20 13.06 -4.80
C ARG A 88 -0.02 13.27 -3.85
N ALA A 89 1.02 12.46 -3.97
CA ALA A 89 2.24 12.51 -3.16
C ALA A 89 3.29 13.46 -3.72
N THR A 90 3.19 13.85 -4.99
CA THR A 90 4.12 14.75 -5.66
C THR A 90 3.42 15.99 -6.19
N HIS A 91 4.05 17.16 -6.06
CA HIS A 91 3.54 18.41 -6.65
C HIS A 91 3.78 18.49 -8.17
N ARG A 92 4.55 17.54 -8.74
CA ARG A 92 4.98 17.56 -10.14
C ARG A 92 4.71 16.19 -10.77
N PRO A 93 3.74 16.07 -11.68
CA PRO A 93 3.20 14.77 -12.09
C PRO A 93 4.03 14.03 -13.17
N SER A 94 5.06 14.66 -13.74
CA SER A 94 5.80 14.11 -14.89
C SER A 94 7.23 13.71 -14.52
N HIS A 95 7.42 12.45 -14.16
CA HIS A 95 8.74 11.83 -13.98
C HIS A 95 9.00 10.83 -15.10
N ARG A 96 10.21 10.86 -15.66
CA ARG A 96 10.62 9.91 -16.71
C ARG A 96 10.98 8.56 -16.12
N LEU A 97 11.48 8.56 -14.89
CA LEU A 97 11.90 7.38 -14.16
C LEU A 97 11.36 7.44 -12.72
N VAL A 98 10.76 6.34 -12.27
CA VAL A 98 10.35 6.12 -10.87
C VAL A 98 11.16 4.94 -10.34
N VAL A 99 11.92 5.15 -9.27
CA VAL A 99 12.73 4.13 -8.63
C VAL A 99 12.20 3.87 -7.24
N ILE A 100 11.85 2.62 -6.95
CA ILE A 100 11.54 2.20 -5.58
C ILE A 100 12.84 1.68 -4.95
N VAL A 101 13.24 2.25 -3.82
CA VAL A 101 14.38 1.81 -3.01
C VAL A 101 13.83 1.13 -1.76
N ASP A 102 13.66 -0.18 -1.81
CA ASP A 102 13.05 -0.98 -0.75
C ASP A 102 13.47 -2.45 -0.92
N SER A 103 13.80 -3.12 0.18
CA SER A 103 14.15 -4.55 0.21
C SER A 103 12.95 -5.48 0.00
N ASP A 104 11.75 -5.04 0.36
CA ASP A 104 10.52 -5.82 0.25
C ASP A 104 9.95 -5.78 -1.18
N VAL A 105 10.33 -4.79 -1.98
CA VAL A 105 9.89 -4.65 -3.37
C VAL A 105 10.90 -5.33 -4.27
N THR A 106 10.44 -6.25 -5.12
CA THR A 106 11.29 -6.99 -6.07
C THR A 106 10.92 -6.75 -7.53
N ARG A 107 9.80 -6.08 -7.78
CA ARG A 107 9.26 -5.82 -9.12
C ARG A 107 8.93 -4.34 -9.32
N PRO A 108 9.25 -3.78 -10.51
CA PRO A 108 8.91 -2.40 -10.81
C PRO A 108 7.42 -2.09 -10.65
N PRO A 109 7.07 -0.85 -10.27
CA PRO A 109 5.67 -0.46 -10.16
C PRO A 109 4.98 -0.52 -11.52
N THR A 110 3.74 -1.00 -11.50
CA THR A 110 2.86 -1.06 -12.67
C THR A 110 1.93 0.15 -12.72
N GLY A 111 1.32 0.40 -13.88
CA GLY A 111 0.32 1.47 -14.04
C GLY A 111 0.89 2.89 -14.01
N LEU A 112 2.21 3.05 -14.13
CA LEU A 112 2.84 4.38 -14.22
C LEU A 112 2.30 5.18 -15.43
N PRO A 113 2.31 6.53 -15.36
CA PRO A 113 1.91 7.38 -16.48
C PRO A 113 2.66 7.05 -17.77
N ARG A 114 2.00 7.28 -18.92
CA ARG A 114 2.61 7.02 -20.23
C ARG A 114 3.93 7.78 -20.38
N GLY A 115 4.98 7.04 -20.72
CA GLY A 115 6.32 7.59 -20.87
C GLY A 115 7.15 7.58 -19.58
N SER A 116 6.60 7.15 -18.46
CA SER A 116 7.38 6.85 -17.26
C SER A 116 7.87 5.39 -17.30
N ARG A 117 9.08 5.16 -16.78
CA ARG A 117 9.63 3.83 -16.54
C ARG A 117 9.76 3.58 -15.05
N GLY A 118 9.62 2.32 -14.64
CA GLY A 118 9.79 1.89 -13.25
C GLY A 118 11.06 1.07 -13.06
N CYS A 119 11.77 1.28 -11.97
CA CYS A 119 12.89 0.45 -11.51
C CYS A 119 12.73 0.16 -10.02
N VAL A 120 13.43 -0.87 -9.57
CA VAL A 120 13.56 -1.24 -8.15
C VAL A 120 15.02 -1.36 -7.82
N LEU A 121 15.42 -0.82 -6.69
CA LEU A 121 16.76 -0.89 -6.15
C LEU A 121 16.69 -1.46 -4.74
N HIS A 122 17.40 -2.55 -4.49
CA HIS A 122 17.58 -3.01 -3.13
C HIS A 122 18.46 -2.01 -2.36
N PRO A 123 18.13 -1.61 -1.13
CA PRO A 123 18.89 -0.60 -0.37
C PRO A 123 20.39 -0.92 -0.27
N ASP A 124 20.76 -2.18 -0.01
CA ASP A 124 22.17 -2.58 0.08
C ASP A 124 22.95 -2.33 -1.23
N ALA A 125 22.29 -2.45 -2.39
CA ALA A 125 22.90 -2.20 -3.69
C ALA A 125 23.18 -0.71 -3.93
N ALA A 126 22.46 0.20 -3.24
CA ALA A 126 22.74 1.64 -3.28
C ALA A 126 24.09 1.98 -2.60
N THR A 127 24.49 1.19 -1.61
CA THR A 127 25.73 1.40 -0.84
C THR A 127 26.92 0.58 -1.32
N ALA A 128 26.67 -0.44 -2.13
CA ALA A 128 27.71 -1.28 -2.69
C ALA A 128 28.59 -0.47 -3.67
N ALA A 129 29.91 -0.58 -3.52
CA ALA A 129 30.86 -0.02 -4.48
C ALA A 129 30.77 -0.80 -5.80
N GLY A 130 29.91 -0.37 -6.72
CA GLY A 130 29.67 -1.12 -7.94
C GLY A 130 28.73 -0.45 -8.94
N ASP A 131 28.88 -0.87 -10.19
CA ASP A 131 28.17 -0.41 -11.38
C ASP A 131 26.74 -0.95 -11.45
N GLU A 132 25.95 -0.67 -10.41
CA GLU A 132 24.56 -1.09 -10.28
C GLU A 132 23.73 -0.52 -11.44
N PRO A 133 23.10 -1.36 -12.28
CA PRO A 133 22.39 -0.91 -13.49
C PRO A 133 21.32 0.15 -13.21
N VAL A 134 20.64 0.06 -12.07
CA VAL A 134 19.61 1.04 -11.68
C VAL A 134 20.23 2.38 -11.31
N ILE A 135 21.37 2.41 -10.62
CA ILE A 135 22.10 3.66 -10.34
C ILE A 135 22.57 4.29 -11.65
N ARG A 136 23.09 3.49 -12.59
CA ARG A 136 23.48 3.98 -13.92
C ARG A 136 22.30 4.60 -14.67
N GLU A 137 21.15 3.95 -14.67
CA GLU A 137 19.93 4.46 -15.30
C GLU A 137 19.44 5.77 -14.65
N VAL A 138 19.54 5.89 -13.32
CA VAL A 138 19.25 7.14 -12.60
C VAL A 138 20.20 8.24 -13.04
N VAL A 139 21.50 7.98 -13.03
CA VAL A 139 22.55 8.93 -13.43
C VAL A 139 22.34 9.39 -14.86
N ASP A 140 22.11 8.47 -15.79
CA ASP A 140 21.93 8.79 -17.21
C ASP A 140 20.63 9.57 -17.45
N THR A 141 19.56 9.26 -16.71
CA THR A 141 18.31 10.04 -16.76
C THR A 141 18.51 11.47 -16.27
N LEU A 142 19.22 11.66 -15.14
CA LEU A 142 19.53 12.99 -14.62
C LEU A 142 20.46 13.78 -15.56
N ARG A 143 21.44 13.13 -16.18
CA ARG A 143 22.34 13.76 -17.18
C ARG A 143 21.59 14.25 -18.42
N ARG A 144 20.51 13.58 -18.83
CA ARG A 144 19.62 14.04 -19.90
C ARG A 144 18.71 15.21 -19.50
N GLY A 145 18.79 15.68 -18.26
CA GLY A 145 17.90 16.70 -17.71
C GLY A 145 16.49 16.19 -17.45
N GLU A 146 16.27 14.88 -17.47
CA GLU A 146 14.98 14.26 -17.22
C GLU A 146 14.74 14.07 -15.71
N ARG A 147 13.48 14.08 -15.28
CA ARG A 147 13.13 14.02 -13.86
C ARG A 147 13.07 12.58 -13.38
N VAL A 148 13.76 12.31 -12.27
CA VAL A 148 13.71 11.04 -11.54
C VAL A 148 12.93 11.23 -10.23
N LEU A 149 12.04 10.31 -9.92
CA LEU A 149 11.38 10.18 -8.63
C LEU A 149 11.91 8.94 -7.91
N THR A 150 12.32 9.10 -6.65
CA THR A 150 12.71 7.98 -5.78
C THR A 150 11.70 7.84 -4.65
N VAL A 151 11.29 6.59 -4.38
CA VAL A 151 10.32 6.21 -3.36
C VAL A 151 10.95 5.17 -2.46
N GLY A 152 10.94 5.34 -1.15
CA GLY A 152 11.63 4.44 -0.22
C GLY A 152 11.62 4.96 1.21
N GLU A 153 12.22 4.22 2.15
CA GLU A 153 12.43 4.75 3.50
C GLU A 153 13.42 5.92 3.48
N GLY A 154 13.30 6.85 4.43
CA GLY A 154 14.14 8.06 4.45
C GLY A 154 15.64 7.77 4.38
N LYS A 155 16.12 6.82 5.19
CA LYS A 155 17.52 6.39 5.25
C LYS A 155 18.01 5.78 3.92
N ASP A 156 17.17 5.04 3.21
CA ASP A 156 17.55 4.34 1.98
C ASP A 156 17.60 5.31 0.81
N LEU A 157 16.68 6.28 0.82
CA LEU A 157 16.70 7.41 -0.10
C LEU A 157 17.92 8.34 0.15
N ASP A 158 18.35 8.50 1.40
CA ASP A 158 19.60 9.23 1.72
C ASP A 158 20.82 8.48 1.20
N ALA A 159 20.88 7.16 1.40
CA ALA A 159 21.94 6.31 0.87
C ALA A 159 22.05 6.38 -0.66
N LEU A 160 20.91 6.28 -1.37
CA LEU A 160 20.89 6.47 -2.82
C LEU A 160 21.39 7.86 -3.21
N THR A 161 20.93 8.91 -2.53
CA THR A 161 21.35 10.29 -2.85
C THR A 161 22.87 10.45 -2.67
N ALA A 162 23.44 9.87 -1.62
CA ALA A 162 24.89 9.89 -1.36
C ALA A 162 25.70 9.10 -2.39
N ALA A 163 25.11 8.07 -3.01
CA ALA A 163 25.74 7.29 -4.07
C ALA A 163 25.77 8.00 -5.44
N LEU A 164 24.96 9.05 -5.63
CA LEU A 164 24.91 9.80 -6.88
C LEU A 164 26.08 10.81 -6.99
N PRO A 165 26.61 11.06 -8.20
CA PRO A 165 27.60 12.10 -8.42
C PRO A 165 27.11 13.48 -7.97
N ALA A 166 27.89 14.17 -7.13
CA ALA A 166 27.52 15.43 -6.49
C ALA A 166 27.19 16.60 -7.45
N GLN A 167 27.64 16.51 -8.70
CA GLN A 167 27.36 17.51 -9.74
C GLN A 167 25.98 17.37 -10.39
N LEU A 168 25.24 16.29 -10.13
CA LEU A 168 23.89 16.09 -10.66
C LEU A 168 22.85 16.70 -9.72
N PRO A 169 21.73 17.20 -10.24
CA PRO A 169 20.61 17.60 -9.40
C PRO A 169 20.08 16.38 -8.62
N PRO A 170 19.67 16.53 -7.36
CA PRO A 170 19.09 15.43 -6.61
C PRO A 170 17.76 15.00 -7.24
N PRO A 171 17.41 13.70 -7.19
CA PRO A 171 16.10 13.23 -7.61
C PRO A 171 15.00 13.82 -6.72
N ASP A 172 13.77 13.90 -7.25
CA ASP A 172 12.60 14.14 -6.40
C ASP A 172 12.43 12.94 -5.47
N ARG A 173 12.01 13.17 -4.22
CA ARG A 173 11.92 12.14 -3.19
C ARG A 173 10.51 12.09 -2.61
N VAL A 174 9.98 10.88 -2.43
CA VAL A 174 8.75 10.63 -1.67
C VAL A 174 9.03 9.51 -0.67
N PRO A 175 9.13 9.82 0.63
CA PRO A 175 9.32 8.78 1.61
C PRO A 175 8.05 7.92 1.72
N HIS A 176 8.21 6.64 2.02
CA HIS A 176 7.11 5.80 2.50
C HIS A 176 7.37 5.30 3.91
N HIS A 177 6.28 4.96 4.58
CA HIS A 177 6.29 4.55 5.98
C HIS A 177 5.28 3.43 6.19
N ARG A 178 5.54 2.60 7.20
CA ARG A 178 4.59 1.59 7.67
C ARG A 178 3.63 2.23 8.68
N ILE A 179 2.43 1.68 8.82
CA ILE A 179 1.42 2.25 9.72
C ILE A 179 1.81 2.15 11.20
N ASP A 180 2.55 1.12 11.58
CA ASP A 180 3.10 0.90 12.91
C ASP A 180 4.37 1.72 13.19
N ARG A 181 4.91 2.37 12.15
CA ARG A 181 6.09 3.23 12.20
C ARG A 181 5.81 4.52 11.44
N PRO A 182 4.92 5.38 11.96
CA PRO A 182 4.59 6.62 11.28
C PRO A 182 5.87 7.44 11.07
N GLY A 183 6.12 7.80 9.82
CA GLY A 183 7.25 8.64 9.47
C GLY A 183 7.16 10.03 10.05
N THR A 184 8.31 10.69 10.12
CA THR A 184 8.39 12.11 10.42
C THR A 184 8.43 12.89 9.11
N GLY A 185 7.50 13.82 8.90
CA GLY A 185 7.52 14.70 7.73
C GLY A 185 6.14 15.20 7.27
N PRO A 186 6.11 16.22 6.39
CA PRO A 186 4.85 16.79 5.90
C PRO A 186 4.18 15.96 4.79
N PHE A 187 4.91 15.03 4.17
CA PHE A 187 4.47 14.20 3.05
C PHE A 187 5.04 12.80 3.15
N GLY A 188 4.31 11.81 2.66
CA GLY A 188 4.78 10.44 2.59
C GLY A 188 3.69 9.49 2.12
N LEU A 189 4.09 8.29 1.75
CA LEU A 189 3.16 7.22 1.38
C LEU A 189 3.00 6.25 2.55
N LEU A 190 1.79 5.72 2.73
CA LEU A 190 1.59 4.56 3.60
C LEU A 190 1.80 3.29 2.76
N HIS A 191 2.72 2.44 3.20
CA HIS A 191 3.11 1.22 2.52
C HIS A 191 3.10 0.03 3.47
N ASP A 192 2.71 -1.12 2.93
CA ASP A 192 2.79 -2.42 3.58
C ASP A 192 3.31 -3.46 2.56
N PRO A 193 4.28 -4.31 2.90
CA PRO A 193 4.84 -5.30 1.97
C PRO A 193 3.81 -6.29 1.41
N LEU A 194 2.78 -6.64 2.20
CA LEU A 194 1.77 -7.61 1.79
C LEU A 194 0.69 -6.96 0.91
N LEU A 195 0.25 -5.76 1.29
CA LEU A 195 -0.90 -5.07 0.69
C LEU A 195 -0.51 -4.05 -0.38
N GLY A 196 0.74 -3.60 -0.42
CA GLY A 196 1.25 -2.54 -1.29
C GLY A 196 1.05 -1.14 -0.70
N TYR A 197 0.91 -0.13 -1.54
CA TYR A 197 0.67 1.25 -1.10
C TYR A 197 -0.81 1.48 -0.80
N LEU A 198 -1.09 2.02 0.38
CA LEU A 198 -2.44 2.10 0.97
C LEU A 198 -3.00 3.52 1.02
N GLY A 199 -2.12 4.51 0.99
CA GLY A 199 -2.50 5.89 1.22
C GLY A 199 -1.34 6.87 1.12
N VAL A 200 -1.65 8.14 1.38
CA VAL A 200 -0.73 9.26 1.25
C VAL A 200 -0.99 10.30 2.34
N LEU A 201 0.07 10.73 3.03
CA LEU A 201 0.05 11.92 3.87
C LEU A 201 0.04 13.15 2.95
N ARG A 202 -1.04 13.94 3.03
CA ARG A 202 -1.25 15.12 2.18
C ARG A 202 -0.90 16.40 2.93
N GLU A 203 -0.84 17.51 2.20
CA GLU A 203 -0.64 18.88 2.72
C GLU A 203 -1.59 19.30 3.84
N CYS A 204 -2.74 18.64 4.01
CA CYS A 204 -3.64 18.90 5.15
C CYS A 204 -3.17 18.24 6.45
N GLY A 205 -2.00 17.60 6.45
CA GLY A 205 -1.41 16.93 7.61
C GLY A 205 -2.12 15.63 8.01
N ARG A 206 -2.95 15.05 7.13
CA ARG A 206 -3.71 13.82 7.44
C ARG A 206 -3.33 12.70 6.48
N LEU A 207 -3.38 11.46 6.97
CA LEU A 207 -3.10 10.27 6.18
C LEU A 207 -4.35 9.85 5.41
N HIS A 208 -4.38 10.14 4.11
CA HIS A 208 -5.48 9.81 3.22
C HIS A 208 -5.37 8.37 2.72
N VAL A 209 -6.46 7.62 2.83
CA VAL A 209 -6.54 6.26 2.27
C VAL A 209 -6.78 6.35 0.77
N ASP A 210 -6.19 5.45 0.00
CA ASP A 210 -6.54 5.26 -1.41
C ASP A 210 -7.89 4.56 -1.55
N HIS A 211 -8.96 5.27 -1.19
CA HIS A 211 -10.31 4.73 -1.03
C HIS A 211 -10.91 4.13 -2.31
N TRP A 212 -10.28 4.30 -3.48
CA TRP A 212 -10.67 3.61 -4.70
C TRP A 212 -10.21 2.15 -4.72
N HIS A 213 -9.09 1.84 -4.07
CA HIS A 213 -8.39 0.56 -4.15
C HIS A 213 -8.22 -0.10 -2.78
N VAL A 214 -8.48 0.62 -1.69
CA VAL A 214 -8.31 0.16 -0.31
C VAL A 214 -9.52 0.58 0.53
N TYR A 215 -10.04 -0.36 1.31
CA TYR A 215 -11.00 -0.08 2.38
C TYR A 215 -10.34 -0.28 3.74
N VAL A 216 -10.63 0.59 4.69
CA VAL A 216 -10.16 0.46 6.08
C VAL A 216 -11.34 0.57 7.03
N ARG A 217 -11.31 -0.22 8.09
CA ARG A 217 -12.29 -0.16 9.18
C ARG A 217 -11.66 -0.41 10.53
N GLU A 218 -12.32 0.09 11.55
CA GLU A 218 -12.02 -0.20 12.94
C GLU A 218 -12.51 -1.60 13.34
N THR A 219 -11.73 -2.27 14.17
CA THR A 219 -12.03 -3.57 14.76
C THR A 219 -11.57 -3.60 16.22
N ALA A 220 -11.98 -4.63 16.97
CA ALA A 220 -11.46 -4.85 18.32
C ALA A 220 -9.93 -5.11 18.35
N GLY A 221 -9.34 -5.51 17.22
CA GLY A 221 -7.90 -5.67 17.07
C GLY A 221 -7.25 -4.51 16.33
N GLY A 222 -7.83 -3.31 16.29
CA GLY A 222 -7.28 -2.16 15.57
C GLY A 222 -7.76 -2.04 14.11
N LEU A 223 -7.02 -1.30 13.29
CA LEU A 223 -7.37 -1.01 11.89
C LEU A 223 -7.17 -2.25 10.99
N ALA A 224 -8.24 -2.64 10.29
CA ALA A 224 -8.23 -3.71 9.30
C ALA A 224 -8.35 -3.15 7.87
N PHE A 225 -7.50 -3.66 6.97
CA PHE A 225 -7.39 -3.21 5.59
C PHE A 225 -7.89 -4.26 4.62
N THR A 226 -8.60 -3.83 3.58
CA THR A 226 -9.05 -4.66 2.48
C THR A 226 -8.62 -4.06 1.16
N VAL A 227 -8.01 -4.89 0.32
CA VAL A 227 -7.65 -4.55 -1.05
C VAL A 227 -8.86 -4.79 -1.96
N LEU A 228 -9.41 -3.73 -2.54
CA LEU A 228 -10.70 -3.78 -3.24
C LEU A 228 -10.62 -4.28 -4.68
N ASP A 229 -9.51 -3.99 -5.35
CA ASP A 229 -9.34 -4.15 -6.80
C ASP A 229 -8.48 -5.37 -7.19
N ARG A 230 -7.96 -6.09 -6.19
CA ARG A 230 -7.08 -7.23 -6.41
C ARG A 230 -7.86 -8.52 -6.54
N THR A 231 -7.61 -9.24 -7.63
CA THR A 231 -8.26 -10.52 -7.92
C THR A 231 -7.54 -11.71 -7.27
N SER A 232 -6.22 -11.64 -7.11
CA SER A 232 -5.38 -12.65 -6.42
C SER A 232 -4.00 -12.11 -6.01
N PRO A 233 -3.40 -12.57 -4.89
CA PRO A 233 -4.10 -13.05 -3.70
C PRO A 233 -5.16 -12.03 -3.26
N ARG A 234 -6.28 -12.51 -2.71
CA ARG A 234 -7.30 -11.63 -2.15
C ARG A 234 -6.96 -11.34 -0.70
N LEU A 235 -6.88 -10.06 -0.37
CA LEU A 235 -6.45 -9.60 0.94
C LEU A 235 -7.56 -8.75 1.54
N VAL A 236 -8.36 -9.35 2.40
CA VAL A 236 -9.54 -8.79 3.04
C VAL A 236 -9.38 -8.81 4.55
N ASP A 237 -9.80 -7.72 5.20
CA ASP A 237 -9.78 -7.52 6.65
C ASP A 237 -8.43 -7.95 7.29
N VAL A 238 -7.33 -7.43 6.76
CA VAL A 238 -5.97 -7.72 7.24
C VAL A 238 -5.54 -6.67 8.28
N LEU A 239 -5.12 -7.11 9.46
CA LEU A 239 -4.55 -6.28 10.52
C LEU A 239 -3.05 -6.11 10.29
N ILE A 240 -2.64 -4.90 9.89
CA ILE A 240 -1.24 -4.54 9.68
C ILE A 240 -0.58 -4.22 11.03
N GLY A 241 0.69 -4.59 11.20
CA GLY A 241 1.45 -4.29 12.42
C GLY A 241 0.85 -4.94 13.67
N GLY A 242 0.16 -6.07 13.52
CA GLY A 242 -0.55 -6.74 14.60
C GLY A 242 -1.88 -6.07 15.01
N GLY A 243 -2.27 -4.98 14.34
CA GLY A 243 -3.50 -4.26 14.65
C GLY A 243 -3.28 -2.88 15.25
N VAL A 244 -2.81 -1.93 14.44
CA VAL A 244 -2.54 -0.57 14.91
C VAL A 244 -3.85 0.12 15.36
N PRO A 245 -3.92 0.68 16.59
CA PRO A 245 -5.03 1.50 17.03
C PRO A 245 -5.19 2.72 16.12
N GLY A 246 -6.43 3.11 15.85
CA GLY A 246 -6.72 4.32 15.11
C GLY A 246 -8.16 4.37 14.69
N GLU A 247 -8.57 5.54 14.20
CA GLU A 247 -9.93 5.82 13.78
C GLU A 247 -9.96 6.26 12.31
N VAL A 248 -11.09 5.99 11.65
CA VAL A 248 -11.29 6.35 10.26
C VAL A 248 -12.27 7.52 10.18
N HIS A 249 -11.76 8.69 9.79
CA HIS A 249 -12.54 9.95 9.68
C HIS A 249 -12.58 10.50 8.26
N ALA A 250 -13.57 11.35 7.98
CA ALA A 250 -13.65 12.02 6.68
C ALA A 250 -12.79 13.26 6.81
N CYS A 251 -11.86 13.44 5.87
CA CYS A 251 -11.06 14.66 5.86
C CYS A 251 -11.98 15.87 5.70
N PRO A 252 -11.98 16.85 6.61
CA PRO A 252 -12.84 18.02 6.50
C PRO A 252 -12.52 18.86 5.26
N LYS A 253 -11.26 18.83 4.79
CA LYS A 253 -10.81 19.58 3.59
C LYS A 253 -11.15 18.87 2.28
N HIS A 254 -11.06 17.54 2.24
CA HIS A 254 -11.09 16.78 0.98
C HIS A 254 -12.26 15.80 0.87
N GLY A 255 -13.00 15.55 1.95
CA GLY A 255 -14.13 14.61 2.00
C GLY A 255 -13.77 13.12 1.87
N SER A 256 -12.52 12.79 1.57
CA SER A 256 -12.02 11.42 1.47
C SER A 256 -11.65 10.82 2.84
N PRO A 257 -11.66 9.49 2.99
CA PRO A 257 -11.26 8.81 4.21
C PRO A 257 -9.81 9.12 4.62
N VAL A 258 -9.61 9.38 5.91
CA VAL A 258 -8.31 9.54 6.55
C VAL A 258 -8.20 8.63 7.77
N ILE A 259 -6.97 8.26 8.10
CA ILE A 259 -6.63 7.51 9.30
C ILE A 259 -6.01 8.48 10.31
N GLU A 260 -6.44 8.37 11.56
CA GLU A 260 -5.87 9.04 12.73
C GLU A 260 -5.45 7.96 13.73
N THR A 261 -4.14 7.77 13.91
CA THR A 261 -3.51 6.79 14.83
C THR A 261 -3.01 7.46 16.09
#